data_AF-A0A328S3C9-F1
#
_entry.id   AF-A0A328S3C9-F1
#
_cell.length_a   1.000
_cell.length_b   1.000
_cell.length_c   1.000
_cell.angle_alpha   90.00
_cell.angle_beta   90.00
_cell.angle_gamma   90.00
#
_symmetry.space_group_name_H-M   'P 1'
#
loop_
_entity.id
_entity.type
_entity.pdbx_description
1 polymer ?
#
loop_
_entity_poly.entity_id
_entity_poly.type
_entity_poly.pdbx_seq_one_letter_code
_entity_poly.pdbx_strand_id
1 'polypeptide(L)'
;MEVMAVSRPIMEKMDAFKGCKPVVHSTESVIIRGKTHNKVKPENMYPRLLELFNELNIEKIEKESEKARKITDQIDSVFRKTEEVYDESNGLEGIERLKKTFEMTGFHAEYAIGQIDDLVVYVVLYMDKSGFGPMFVETMVIRYDESSL
;
A
#
# COMPACT_ATOMS: atom_id res chain seq x y z
N MET A 1 16.00 1.18 -7.62
CA MET A 1 15.27 2.45 -7.90
C MET A 1 15.05 3.26 -6.61
N GLU A 2 14.73 4.57 -6.66
CA GLU A 2 14.35 5.34 -5.44
C GLU A 2 12.89 5.09 -5.06
N VAL A 3 12.60 4.97 -3.76
CA VAL A 3 11.24 4.71 -3.25
C VAL A 3 10.22 5.79 -3.65
N MET A 4 10.66 7.06 -3.72
CA MET A 4 9.83 8.18 -4.16
C MET A 4 9.51 8.17 -5.65
N ALA A 5 10.40 7.61 -6.48
CA ALA A 5 10.20 7.52 -7.92
C ALA A 5 9.07 6.53 -8.28
N VAL A 6 8.78 5.56 -7.40
CA VAL A 6 7.67 4.61 -7.55
C VAL A 6 6.39 5.12 -6.87
N SER A 7 6.49 5.66 -5.66
CA SER A 7 5.30 6.07 -4.88
C SER A 7 4.56 7.26 -5.51
N ARG A 8 5.28 8.21 -6.15
CA ARG A 8 4.67 9.39 -6.76
C ARG A 8 3.75 9.05 -7.94
N PRO A 9 4.18 8.28 -8.97
CA PRO A 9 3.30 7.87 -10.07
C PRO A 9 2.04 7.12 -9.60
N ILE A 10 2.15 6.30 -8.54
CA ILE A 10 1.00 5.64 -7.92
C ILE A 10 -0.01 6.66 -7.42
N MET A 11 0.45 7.63 -6.62
CA MET A 11 -0.42 8.67 -6.06
C MET A 11 -1.00 9.60 -7.14
N GLU A 12 -0.25 9.90 -8.20
CA GLU A 12 -0.72 10.70 -9.33
C GLU A 12 -1.80 9.96 -10.15
N LYS A 13 -1.59 8.69 -10.52
CA LYS A 13 -2.56 7.87 -11.26
C LYS A 13 -3.84 7.59 -10.49
N MET A 14 -3.79 7.69 -9.17
CA MET A 14 -4.96 7.57 -8.30
C MET A 14 -5.60 8.92 -7.96
N ASP A 15 -5.12 10.03 -8.53
CA ASP A 15 -5.56 11.40 -8.23
C ASP A 15 -5.56 11.69 -6.72
N ALA A 16 -4.54 11.19 -6.03
CA ALA A 16 -4.38 11.28 -4.58
C ALA A 16 -3.12 12.06 -4.17
N PHE A 17 -2.33 12.52 -5.13
CA PHE A 17 -1.08 13.25 -4.86
C PHE A 17 -1.33 14.65 -4.26
N LYS A 18 -2.40 15.33 -4.66
CA LYS A 18 -2.69 16.68 -4.19
C LYS A 18 -3.05 16.67 -2.70
N GLY A 19 -2.14 17.18 -1.87
CA GLY A 19 -2.29 17.21 -0.42
C GLY A 19 -1.92 15.90 0.28
N CYS A 20 -1.22 14.99 -0.40
CA CYS A 20 -0.67 13.81 0.24
C CYS A 20 0.35 14.21 1.32
N LYS A 21 0.39 13.45 2.41
CA LYS A 21 1.41 13.62 3.46
C LYS A 21 2.23 12.33 3.55
N PRO A 22 3.56 12.40 3.40
CA PRO A 22 4.40 11.26 3.74
C PRO A 22 4.27 11.03 5.25
N VAL A 23 3.94 9.80 5.61
CA VAL A 23 3.83 9.37 7.00
C VAL A 23 5.15 8.76 7.45
N VAL A 24 5.83 8.05 6.54
CA VAL A 24 7.20 7.57 6.68
C VAL A 24 7.97 8.00 5.44
N HIS A 25 9.19 8.49 5.60
CA HIS A 25 10.07 8.85 4.49
C HIS A 25 11.54 8.63 4.85
N SER A 26 12.16 7.66 4.19
CA SER A 26 13.59 7.35 4.27
C SER A 26 14.12 6.95 2.89
N THR A 27 15.42 6.63 2.80
CA THR A 27 16.02 6.07 1.57
C THR A 27 15.51 4.66 1.25
N GLU A 28 15.08 3.92 2.27
CA GLU A 28 14.69 2.51 2.18
C GLU A 28 13.17 2.31 2.14
N SER A 29 12.40 3.29 2.58
CA SER A 29 10.95 3.17 2.66
C SER A 29 10.23 4.50 2.57
N VAL A 30 9.04 4.49 1.98
CA VAL A 30 8.10 5.60 2.05
C VAL A 30 6.68 5.07 2.22
N ILE A 31 5.91 5.71 3.10
CA ILE A 31 4.47 5.54 3.23
C ILE A 31 3.83 6.88 2.91
N ILE A 32 2.98 6.92 1.89
CA ILE A 32 2.24 8.12 1.49
C ILE A 32 0.75 7.84 1.57
N ARG A 33 0.03 8.71 2.28
CA ARG A 33 -1.43 8.70 2.29
C ARG A 33 -1.98 9.95 1.62
N GLY A 34 -3.01 9.76 0.80
CA GLY A 34 -3.71 10.82 0.08
C GLY A 34 -5.21 10.56 0.03
N LYS A 35 -5.95 11.62 -0.29
CA LYS A 35 -7.39 11.57 -0.53
C LYS A 35 -7.61 11.74 -2.03
N THR A 36 -8.47 10.91 -2.60
CA THR A 36 -8.92 11.03 -3.99
C THR A 36 -10.40 11.38 -4.06
N HIS A 37 -10.76 12.15 -5.08
CA HIS A 37 -12.14 12.44 -5.41
C HIS A 37 -12.72 11.43 -6.41
N ASN A 38 -11.89 10.58 -6.98
CA ASN A 38 -12.31 9.51 -7.87
C ASN A 38 -13.07 8.44 -7.08
N LYS A 39 -14.34 8.24 -7.44
CA LYS A 39 -15.17 7.19 -6.84
C LYS A 39 -15.04 5.90 -7.65
N VAL A 40 -14.50 4.86 -7.03
CA VAL A 40 -14.52 3.49 -7.55
C VAL A 40 -15.52 2.70 -6.72
N LYS A 41 -16.45 2.00 -7.37
CA LYS A 41 -17.39 1.14 -6.63
C LYS A 41 -16.60 0.05 -5.85
N PRO A 42 -17.08 -0.40 -4.67
CA PRO A 42 -16.37 -1.40 -3.88
C PRO A 42 -15.91 -2.63 -4.67
N GLU A 43 -16.79 -3.18 -5.51
CA GLU A 43 -16.51 -4.34 -6.37
C GLU A 43 -15.39 -4.11 -7.42
N ASN A 44 -15.10 -2.85 -7.73
CA ASN A 44 -14.10 -2.45 -8.71
C ASN A 44 -12.79 -1.95 -8.08
N MET A 45 -12.69 -1.87 -6.74
CA MET A 45 -11.50 -1.38 -6.06
C MET A 45 -10.28 -2.26 -6.34
N TYR A 46 -10.42 -3.59 -6.19
CA TYR A 46 -9.33 -4.51 -6.48
C TYR A 46 -8.97 -4.58 -7.98
N PRO A 47 -9.93 -4.68 -8.92
CA PRO A 47 -9.64 -4.53 -10.35
C PRO A 47 -8.86 -3.24 -10.69
N ARG A 48 -9.20 -2.11 -10.07
CA ARG A 48 -8.48 -0.84 -10.27
C ARG A 48 -7.03 -0.91 -9.80
N LEU A 49 -6.76 -1.61 -8.69
CA LEU A 49 -5.40 -1.82 -8.21
C LEU A 49 -4.55 -2.64 -9.20
N LEU A 50 -5.14 -3.68 -9.80
CA LEU A 50 -4.46 -4.50 -10.81
C LEU A 50 -4.19 -3.72 -12.10
N GLU A 51 -5.14 -2.89 -12.53
CA GLU A 51 -4.95 -1.98 -13.66
C GLU A 51 -3.80 -1.00 -13.39
N LEU A 52 -3.77 -0.38 -12.21
CA LEU A 52 -2.69 0.51 -11.78
C LEU A 52 -1.33 -0.17 -11.82
N PHE A 53 -1.24 -1.43 -11.36
CA PHE A 53 0.01 -2.18 -11.38
C PHE A 53 0.48 -2.45 -12.80
N ASN A 54 -0.41 -2.90 -13.68
CA ASN A 54 -0.11 -3.11 -15.10
C ASN A 54 0.35 -1.80 -15.77
N GLU A 55 -0.35 -0.70 -15.48
CA GLU A 55 -0.05 0.65 -15.96
C GLU A 55 1.32 1.20 -15.53
N LEU A 56 1.91 0.64 -14.47
CA LEU A 56 3.18 1.05 -13.87
C LEU A 56 4.27 -0.05 -13.99
N ASN A 57 4.00 -1.13 -14.70
CA ASN A 57 4.88 -2.30 -14.81
C ASN A 57 5.27 -2.88 -13.44
N ILE A 58 4.35 -2.86 -12.48
CA ILE A 58 4.52 -3.49 -11.18
C ILE A 58 4.03 -4.94 -11.31
N GLU A 59 4.92 -5.90 -11.06
CA GLU A 59 4.57 -7.31 -11.06
C GLU A 59 3.71 -7.63 -9.84
N LYS A 60 2.49 -8.14 -10.07
CA LYS A 60 1.60 -8.53 -8.99
C LYS A 60 2.18 -9.73 -8.23
N ILE A 61 2.19 -9.62 -6.90
CA ILE A 61 2.45 -10.75 -6.00
C ILE A 61 1.11 -11.25 -5.45
N GLU A 62 0.84 -12.54 -5.60
CA GLU A 62 -0.36 -13.15 -5.02
C GLU A 62 -0.30 -13.12 -3.49
N LYS A 63 -1.36 -12.60 -2.84
CA LYS A 63 -1.41 -12.39 -1.38
C LYS A 63 -1.20 -13.66 -0.56
N GLU A 64 -1.67 -14.80 -1.09
CA GLU A 64 -1.57 -16.11 -0.44
C GLU A 64 -0.24 -16.83 -0.74
N SER A 65 0.63 -16.24 -1.55
CA SER A 65 1.90 -16.87 -1.93
C SER A 65 2.91 -16.88 -0.78
N GLU A 66 3.81 -17.87 -0.81
CA GLU A 66 4.97 -17.91 0.10
C GLU A 66 5.84 -16.66 -0.04
N LYS A 67 5.95 -16.12 -1.27
CA LYS A 67 6.68 -14.87 -1.55
C LYS A 67 6.07 -13.69 -0.80
N ALA A 68 4.75 -13.51 -0.85
CA ALA A 68 4.06 -12.47 -0.09
C ALA A 68 4.32 -12.58 1.42
N ARG A 69 4.28 -13.81 1.95
CA ARG A 69 4.56 -14.08 3.38
C ARG A 69 5.99 -13.72 3.76
N LYS A 70 6.99 -14.17 3.00
CA LYS A 70 8.41 -13.85 3.26
C LYS A 70 8.71 -12.36 3.21
N ILE A 71 8.21 -11.69 2.17
CA ILE A 71 8.34 -10.23 2.02
C ILE A 71 7.74 -9.52 3.22
N THR A 72 6.55 -9.94 3.65
CA THR A 72 5.88 -9.40 4.83
C THR A 72 6.72 -9.56 6.09
N ASP A 73 7.16 -10.78 6.39
CA ASP A 73 7.90 -11.08 7.61
C ASP A 73 9.19 -10.25 7.71
N GLN A 74 9.85 -10.03 6.57
CA GLN A 74 11.04 -9.18 6.48
C GLN A 74 10.71 -7.70 6.71
N ILE A 75 9.66 -7.19 6.06
CA ILE A 75 9.20 -5.81 6.25
C ILE A 75 8.86 -5.57 7.72
N ASP A 76 8.15 -6.51 8.37
CA ASP A 76 7.84 -6.43 9.79
C ASP A 76 9.08 -6.38 10.68
N SER A 77 10.11 -7.14 10.31
CA SER A 77 11.39 -7.13 11.03
C SER A 77 12.10 -5.78 10.89
N VAL A 78 12.01 -5.14 9.72
CA VAL A 78 12.58 -3.81 9.47
C VAL A 78 11.80 -2.76 10.27
N PHE A 79 10.47 -2.68 10.14
CA PHE A 79 9.68 -1.66 10.84
C PHE A 79 9.76 -1.80 12.37
N ARG A 80 9.77 -3.01 12.91
CA ARG A 80 9.99 -3.26 14.35
C ARG A 80 11.34 -2.74 14.88
N LYS A 81 12.36 -2.66 14.04
CA LYS A 81 13.70 -2.18 14.42
C LYS A 81 13.84 -0.66 14.27
N THR A 82 12.95 0.00 13.51
CA THR A 82 13.21 1.35 13.01
C THR A 82 12.40 2.45 13.70
N GLU A 83 11.25 2.19 14.35
CA GLU A 83 10.47 3.29 14.97
C GLU A 83 9.77 2.99 16.31
N GLU A 84 9.89 3.95 17.24
CA GLU A 84 9.02 4.21 18.41
C GLU A 84 7.68 4.90 18.02
N VAL A 85 7.41 5.14 16.73
CA VAL A 85 6.35 6.07 16.26
C VAL A 85 5.32 5.45 15.28
N TYR A 86 5.46 4.19 14.86
CA TYR A 86 4.44 3.53 14.03
C TYR A 86 3.71 2.41 14.77
N ASP A 87 2.69 2.79 15.53
CA ASP A 87 1.73 1.86 16.13
C ASP A 87 0.60 1.55 15.12
N GLU A 88 0.17 0.28 15.13
CA GLU A 88 -0.95 -0.35 14.42
C GLU A 88 -0.81 -0.93 12.99
N SER A 89 0.30 -0.79 12.25
CA SER A 89 0.40 -1.44 10.91
C SER A 89 1.80 -1.93 10.52
N ASN A 90 2.22 -3.02 11.17
CA ASN A 90 3.40 -3.80 10.76
C ASN A 90 2.99 -4.83 9.67
N GLY A 91 3.40 -4.60 8.42
CA GLY A 91 3.40 -5.60 7.32
C GLY A 91 2.03 -6.03 6.81
N LEU A 92 1.94 -7.16 6.10
CA LEU A 92 0.66 -7.71 5.63
C LEU A 92 -0.27 -8.11 6.77
N GLU A 93 0.24 -8.59 7.91
CA GLU A 93 -0.62 -8.76 9.10
C GLU A 93 -1.15 -7.42 9.62
N GLY A 94 -0.37 -6.35 9.52
CA GLY A 94 -0.75 -4.98 9.83
C GLY A 94 -1.76 -4.44 8.84
N ILE A 95 -1.55 -4.62 7.53
CA ILE A 95 -2.47 -4.20 6.47
C ILE A 95 -3.78 -4.99 6.54
N GLU A 96 -3.73 -6.29 6.85
CA GLU A 96 -4.92 -7.13 7.06
C GLU A 96 -5.66 -6.78 8.35
N ARG A 97 -4.94 -6.50 9.45
CA ARG A 97 -5.54 -5.97 10.68
C ARG A 97 -6.16 -4.60 10.45
N LEU A 98 -5.45 -3.72 9.75
CA LEU A 98 -5.90 -2.39 9.40
C LEU A 98 -7.15 -2.48 8.51
N LYS A 99 -7.14 -3.33 7.48
CA LYS A 99 -8.30 -3.66 6.65
C LYS A 99 -9.48 -4.10 7.52
N LYS A 100 -9.30 -5.09 8.40
CA LYS A 100 -10.37 -5.56 9.31
C LYS A 100 -10.90 -4.45 10.22
N THR A 101 -10.02 -3.63 10.82
CA THR A 101 -10.42 -2.50 11.68
C THR A 101 -11.19 -1.44 10.91
N PHE A 102 -10.74 -1.07 9.71
CA PHE A 102 -11.46 -0.14 8.83
C PHE A 102 -12.80 -0.72 8.40
N GLU A 103 -12.86 -2.01 8.08
CA GLU A 103 -14.11 -2.69 7.71
C GLU A 103 -15.11 -2.74 8.86
N MET A 104 -14.63 -2.94 10.10
CA MET A 104 -15.45 -2.88 11.31
C MET A 104 -15.98 -1.47 11.59
N THR A 105 -15.23 -0.43 11.25
CA THR A 105 -15.60 0.97 11.49
C THR A 105 -16.41 1.60 10.36
N GLY A 106 -16.83 0.80 9.37
CA GLY A 106 -17.75 1.24 8.33
C GLY A 106 -17.07 1.64 7.02
N PHE A 107 -15.88 1.11 6.72
CA PHE A 107 -15.21 1.29 5.42
C PHE A 107 -15.22 -0.02 4.60
N HIS A 108 -15.06 0.10 3.30
CA HIS A 108 -14.56 -0.94 2.41
C HIS A 108 -13.07 -0.70 2.21
N ALA A 109 -12.27 -1.76 2.30
CA ALA A 109 -10.82 -1.66 2.14
C ALA A 109 -10.31 -2.75 1.20
N GLU A 110 -9.54 -2.37 0.20
CA GLU A 110 -8.88 -3.31 -0.71
C GLU A 110 -7.42 -2.94 -0.90
N TYR A 111 -6.56 -3.94 -1.04
CA TYR A 111 -5.13 -3.71 -1.30
C TYR A 111 -4.57 -4.70 -2.32
N ALA A 112 -3.43 -4.36 -2.89
CA ALA A 112 -2.62 -5.22 -3.74
C ALA A 112 -1.14 -5.11 -3.34
N ILE A 113 -0.40 -6.19 -3.58
CA ILE A 113 1.04 -6.29 -3.33
C ILE A 113 1.71 -6.53 -4.67
N GLY A 114 2.78 -5.81 -4.94
CA GLY A 114 3.56 -6.01 -6.14
C GLY A 114 5.02 -5.71 -5.93
N GLN A 115 5.79 -5.94 -6.98
CA GLN A 115 7.23 -5.71 -7.00
C GLN A 115 7.64 -5.03 -8.30
N ILE A 116 8.62 -4.14 -8.18
CA ILE A 116 9.32 -3.54 -9.30
C ILE A 116 10.80 -3.45 -8.92
N ASP A 117 11.66 -4.13 -9.67
CA ASP A 117 13.08 -4.31 -9.34
C ASP A 117 13.27 -4.84 -7.89
N ASP A 118 14.03 -4.09 -7.09
CA ASP A 118 14.34 -4.32 -5.68
C ASP A 118 13.34 -3.65 -4.73
N LEU A 119 12.17 -3.23 -5.23
CA LEU A 119 11.16 -2.53 -4.44
C LEU A 119 9.87 -3.35 -4.35
N VAL A 120 9.37 -3.50 -3.13
CA VAL A 120 8.04 -4.01 -2.86
C VAL A 120 7.08 -2.85 -2.72
N VAL A 121 5.90 -2.99 -3.31
CA VAL A 121 4.84 -1.99 -3.36
C VAL A 121 3.57 -2.55 -2.75
N TYR A 122 3.00 -1.84 -1.79
CA TYR A 122 1.62 -1.99 -1.37
C TYR A 122 0.84 -0.76 -1.81
N VAL A 123 -0.38 -0.99 -2.31
CA VAL A 123 -1.35 0.08 -2.53
C VAL A 123 -2.66 -0.35 -1.91
N VAL A 124 -3.19 0.49 -1.02
CA VAL A 124 -4.44 0.28 -0.32
C VAL A 124 -5.43 1.38 -0.68
N LEU A 125 -6.68 0.97 -0.93
CA LEU A 125 -7.82 1.85 -1.13
C LEU A 125 -8.80 1.66 0.02
N TYR A 126 -9.29 2.76 0.55
CA TYR A 126 -10.33 2.77 1.58
C TYR A 126 -11.48 3.68 1.15
N MET A 127 -12.71 3.23 1.28
CA MET A 127 -13.92 4.01 1.01
C MET A 127 -14.94 3.82 2.13
N ASP A 128 -15.62 4.88 2.55
CA ASP A 128 -16.76 4.77 3.46
C ASP A 128 -17.89 3.91 2.86
N LYS A 129 -18.45 2.96 3.64
CA LYS A 129 -19.52 2.03 3.19
C LYS A 129 -20.79 2.74 2.71
N SER A 130 -21.01 3.99 3.09
CA SER A 130 -22.11 4.79 2.55
C SER A 130 -21.95 5.09 1.05
N GLY A 131 -20.74 5.00 0.50
CA GLY A 131 -20.42 5.39 -0.89
C GLY A 131 -20.39 6.90 -1.12
N PHE A 132 -20.71 7.70 -0.09
CA PHE A 132 -20.71 9.16 -0.15
C PHE A 132 -19.41 9.77 0.36
N GLY A 133 -18.75 9.10 1.30
CA GLY A 133 -17.51 9.56 1.93
C GLY A 133 -16.29 9.62 0.99
N PRO A 134 -15.20 10.25 1.46
CA PRO A 134 -13.96 10.35 0.70
C PRO A 134 -13.34 8.96 0.49
N MET A 135 -12.68 8.77 -0.66
CA MET A 135 -11.78 7.64 -0.85
C MET A 135 -10.36 8.04 -0.47
N PHE A 136 -9.66 7.15 0.22
CA PHE A 136 -8.25 7.31 0.55
C PHE A 136 -7.42 6.30 -0.22
N VAL A 137 -6.22 6.74 -0.58
CA VAL A 137 -5.18 5.93 -1.20
C VAL A 137 -3.99 5.98 -0.29
N GLU A 138 -3.47 4.81 0.06
CA GLU A 138 -2.20 4.67 0.76
C GLU A 138 -1.26 3.83 -0.08
N THR A 139 -0.02 4.29 -0.24
CA THR A 139 1.03 3.48 -0.84
C THR A 139 2.20 3.36 0.10
N MET A 140 2.72 2.14 0.19
CA MET A 140 3.93 1.82 0.92
C MET A 140 4.92 1.22 -0.09
N VAL A 141 6.06 1.87 -0.27
CA VAL A 141 7.13 1.39 -1.13
C VAL A 141 8.36 1.16 -0.27
N ILE A 142 8.93 -0.02 -0.33
CA ILE A 142 10.04 -0.44 0.53
C ILE A 142 11.08 -1.18 -0.30
N ARG A 143 12.35 -0.93 -0.01
CA ARG A 143 13.44 -1.71 -0.58
C ARG A 143 13.48 -3.12 0.02
N TYR A 144 13.52 -4.11 -0.85
CA TYR A 144 13.53 -5.52 -0.53
C TYR A 144 14.76 -6.16 -1.17
N ASP A 145 15.60 -6.78 -0.35
CA ASP A 145 16.76 -7.52 -0.80
C ASP A 145 16.45 -9.02 -0.80
N GLU A 146 16.22 -9.60 -1.98
CA GLU A 146 16.00 -11.04 -2.18
C GLU A 146 17.22 -11.88 -1.75
N SER A 147 18.42 -11.30 -1.71
CA SER A 147 19.66 -11.98 -1.32
C SER A 147 19.72 -12.34 0.17
N SER A 148 18.76 -11.85 0.95
CA SER A 148 18.63 -12.11 2.39
C SER A 148 17.84 -13.41 2.72
N LEU A 149 17.44 -14.17 1.69
CA LEU A 149 16.75 -15.47 1.78
C LEU A 149 17.74 -16.66 1.72
#